data_AF-A0A956SXI7-F1
#
_entry.id   AF-A0A956SXI7-F1
#
_cell.length_a   1.000
_cell.length_b   1.000
_cell.length_c   1.000
_cell.angle_alpha   90.00
_cell.angle_beta   90.00
_cell.angle_gamma   90.00
#
_symmetry.space_group_name_H-M   'P 1'
#
loop_
_entity.id
_entity.type
_entity.pdbx_description
1 polymer ?
#
loop_
_entity_poly.entity_id
_entity_poly.type
_entity_poly.pdbx_seq_one_letter_code
_entity_poly.pdbx_strand_id
1 'polypeptide(L)'
;MKVRGLTILEVMLAMGLLAISVLLILGVLARFLTSQSSTAAQTAARLIAKEILDQAAAVGPATWGLATPDLTGTRTLTLPNEKKPTEFRYQLYPSPLRADPRDQGTLWELEVEVKWWSDD
;
A
#
# COMPACT_ATOMS: atom_id res chain seq x y z
N MET A 1 46.12 -1.82 44.22
CA MET A 1 45.04 -1.81 43.19
C MET A 1 45.69 -1.52 41.84
N LYS A 2 45.88 -2.52 40.96
CA LYS A 2 46.41 -2.29 39.60
C LYS A 2 45.23 -1.90 38.71
N VAL A 3 45.13 -0.63 38.35
CA VAL A 3 44.24 -0.19 37.28
C VAL A 3 44.87 -0.66 35.97
N ARG A 4 44.32 -1.71 35.35
CA ARG A 4 44.69 -2.14 34.00
C ARG A 4 44.15 -1.08 33.04
N GLY A 5 45.02 -0.25 32.47
CA GLY A 5 44.64 0.71 31.44
C GLY A 5 44.17 0.00 30.18
N LEU A 6 43.13 0.53 29.52
CA LEU A 6 42.63 0.01 28.26
C LEU A 6 43.75 0.05 27.21
N THR A 7 43.97 -1.06 26.49
CA THR A 7 44.98 -1.05 25.43
C THR A 7 44.44 -0.30 24.21
N ILE A 8 45.31 0.41 23.47
CA ILE A 8 44.90 1.17 22.27
C ILE A 8 44.20 0.26 21.25
N LEU A 9 44.64 -0.99 21.12
CA LEU A 9 44.03 -2.00 20.27
C LEU A 9 42.56 -2.27 20.66
N GLU A 10 42.28 -2.35 21.95
CA GLU A 10 40.95 -2.57 22.50
C GLU A 10 40.03 -1.37 22.25
N VAL A 11 40.56 -0.14 22.32
CA VAL A 11 39.84 1.09 21.91
C VAL A 11 39.50 1.05 20.43
N MET A 12 40.47 0.74 19.57
CA MET A 12 40.26 0.70 18.12
C MET A 12 39.24 -0.37 17.73
N LEU A 13 39.30 -1.54 18.37
CA LEU A 13 38.37 -2.64 18.13
C LEU A 13 36.96 -2.27 18.60
N ALA A 14 36.82 -1.64 19.77
CA ALA A 14 35.54 -1.15 20.26
C ALA A 14 34.94 -0.09 19.34
N MET A 15 35.75 0.86 18.85
CA MET A 15 35.30 1.88 17.90
C MET A 15 34.84 1.27 16.56
N GLY A 16 35.57 0.28 16.04
CA GLY A 16 35.19 -0.44 14.82
C GLY A 16 33.88 -1.21 14.99
N LEU A 17 33.73 -1.92 16.11
CA LEU A 17 32.50 -2.65 16.42
C LEU A 17 31.31 -1.70 16.56
N LEU A 18 31.51 -0.54 17.20
CA LEU A 18 30.48 0.48 17.38
C LEU A 18 30.06 1.07 16.03
N ALA A 19 31.03 1.41 15.16
CA ALA A 19 30.74 1.92 13.81
C ALA A 19 29.91 0.94 12.98
N ILE A 20 30.28 -0.35 12.98
CA ILE A 20 29.52 -1.41 12.30
C ILE A 20 28.11 -1.53 12.89
N SER A 21 27.98 -1.51 14.22
CA SER A 21 26.69 -1.62 14.90
C SER A 21 25.75 -0.47 14.53
N VAL A 22 26.26 0.76 14.46
CA VAL A 22 25.47 1.94 14.07
C VAL A 22 24.98 1.80 12.62
N LEU A 23 25.86 1.39 11.70
CA LEU A 23 25.48 1.19 10.30
C LEU A 23 24.40 0.12 10.14
N LEU A 24 24.51 -0.99 10.89
CA LEU A 24 23.50 -2.05 10.89
C LEU A 24 22.16 -1.54 11.40
N ILE A 25 22.14 -0.81 12.51
CA ILE A 25 20.91 -0.23 13.08
C ILE A 25 20.25 0.73 12.08
N LEU A 26 21.03 1.61 11.45
CA LEU A 26 20.52 2.54 10.44
C LEU A 26 19.94 1.80 9.22
N GLY A 27 20.61 0.74 8.74
CA GLY A 27 20.12 -0.08 7.64
C GLY A 27 18.79 -0.77 7.95
N VAL A 28 18.66 -1.34 9.15
CA VAL A 28 17.40 -1.97 9.60
C VAL A 28 16.30 -0.92 9.74
N LEU A 29 16.60 0.25 10.31
CA LEU A 29 15.63 1.32 10.49
C LEU A 29 15.11 1.86 9.14
N ALA A 30 16.01 2.07 8.18
CA ALA A 30 15.64 2.48 6.83
C ALA A 30 14.69 1.47 6.17
N ARG A 31 15.01 0.17 6.26
CA ARG A 31 14.15 -0.89 5.73
C ARG A 31 12.78 -0.91 6.44
N PHE A 32 12.76 -0.74 7.76
CA PHE A 32 11.53 -0.70 8.53
C PHE A 32 10.63 0.48 8.12
N LEU A 33 11.20 1.68 7.95
CA LEU A 33 10.47 2.86 7.50
C LEU A 33 9.85 2.67 6.10
N THR A 34 10.61 2.10 5.15
CA THR A 34 10.07 1.81 3.81
C THR A 34 8.90 0.81 3.87
N SER A 35 9.01 -0.24 4.69
CA SER A 35 7.93 -1.22 4.84
C SER A 35 6.65 -0.62 5.42
N GLN A 36 6.75 0.29 6.40
CA GLN A 36 5.58 0.95 6.98
C GLN A 36 4.83 1.83 5.97
N SER A 37 5.56 2.57 5.11
CA SER A 37 4.92 3.39 4.07
C SER A 37 4.09 2.54 3.10
N SER A 38 4.61 1.37 2.68
CA SER A 38 3.88 0.43 1.84
C SER A 38 2.62 -0.11 2.53
N THR A 39 2.69 -0.39 3.84
CA THR A 39 1.52 -0.88 4.60
C THR A 39 0.41 0.17 4.68
N ALA A 40 0.76 1.45 4.88
CA ALA A 40 -0.22 2.54 4.90
C ALA A 40 -0.91 2.72 3.54
N ALA A 41 -0.14 2.73 2.44
CA ALA A 41 -0.66 2.82 1.09
C ALA A 41 -1.57 1.63 0.74
N GLN A 42 -1.17 0.40 1.11
CA GLN A 42 -2.00 -0.79 0.91
C GLN A 42 -3.32 -0.73 1.71
N THR A 43 -3.28 -0.21 2.93
CA THR A 43 -4.49 -0.05 3.75
C THR A 43 -5.44 0.96 3.11
N ALA A 44 -4.94 2.10 2.65
CA ALA A 44 -5.72 3.09 1.94
C ALA A 44 -6.32 2.53 0.63
N ALA A 45 -5.51 1.82 -0.17
CA ALA A 45 -5.97 1.18 -1.41
C ALA A 45 -7.10 0.17 -1.15
N ARG A 46 -7.00 -0.64 -0.10
CA ARG A 46 -8.06 -1.60 0.29
C ARG A 46 -9.35 -0.90 0.73
N LEU A 47 -9.25 0.22 1.44
CA LEU A 47 -10.41 1.01 1.84
C LEU A 47 -11.10 1.62 0.62
N ILE A 48 -10.32 2.19 -0.31
CA ILE A 48 -10.84 2.71 -1.59
C ILE A 48 -11.52 1.59 -2.38
N ALA A 49 -10.87 0.43 -2.54
CA ALA A 49 -11.43 -0.70 -3.27
C ALA A 49 -12.76 -1.15 -2.67
N LYS A 50 -12.84 -1.23 -1.33
CA LYS A 50 -14.07 -1.58 -0.63
C LYS A 50 -15.17 -0.54 -0.83
N GLU A 51 -14.87 0.76 -0.72
CA GLU A 51 -15.84 1.84 -0.95
C GLU A 51 -16.43 1.75 -2.36
N ILE A 52 -15.58 1.52 -3.37
CA ILE A 52 -16.01 1.38 -4.76
C ILE A 52 -16.84 0.12 -4.96
N LEU A 53 -16.45 -1.01 -4.37
CA LEU A 53 -17.22 -2.25 -4.43
C LEU A 53 -18.60 -2.09 -3.79
N ASP A 54 -18.67 -1.48 -2.61
CA ASP A 54 -19.93 -1.23 -1.89
C ASP A 54 -20.84 -0.28 -2.70
N GLN A 55 -20.26 0.75 -3.32
CA GLN A 55 -20.98 1.68 -4.21
C GLN A 55 -21.49 0.97 -5.48
N ALA A 56 -20.64 0.18 -6.13
CA ALA A 56 -20.99 -0.57 -7.33
C ALA A 56 -22.09 -1.59 -7.05
N ALA A 57 -21.99 -2.32 -5.93
CA ALA A 57 -23.01 -3.27 -5.50
C ALA A 57 -24.37 -2.60 -5.21
N ALA A 58 -24.37 -1.35 -4.71
CA ALA A 58 -25.60 -0.62 -4.41
C ALA A 58 -26.32 -0.07 -5.67
N VAL A 59 -25.56 0.36 -6.68
CA VAL A 59 -26.11 0.98 -7.91
C VAL A 59 -26.42 -0.07 -8.99
N GLY A 60 -25.58 -1.08 -9.13
CA GLY A 60 -25.73 -2.12 -10.15
C GLY A 60 -25.28 -1.72 -11.57
N PRO A 61 -25.62 -2.54 -12.58
CA PRO A 61 -24.94 -2.59 -13.87
C PRO A 61 -25.17 -1.41 -14.83
N ALA A 62 -26.08 -0.49 -14.51
CA ALA A 62 -26.33 0.68 -15.37
C ALA A 62 -25.09 1.59 -15.46
N THR A 63 -24.45 1.85 -14.33
CA THR A 63 -23.24 2.70 -14.23
C THR A 63 -22.26 2.24 -13.16
N TRP A 64 -22.62 1.23 -12.35
CA TRP A 64 -21.86 0.81 -11.16
C TRP A 64 -21.51 1.97 -10.21
N GLY A 65 -22.28 3.06 -10.26
CA GLY A 65 -22.04 4.27 -9.48
C GLY A 65 -20.84 5.11 -9.94
N LEU A 66 -20.23 4.79 -11.09
CA LEU A 66 -19.09 5.54 -11.65
C LEU A 66 -19.55 6.53 -12.72
N ALA A 67 -18.83 7.65 -12.82
CA ALA A 67 -19.13 8.71 -13.78
C ALA A 67 -18.55 8.44 -15.18
N THR A 68 -17.55 7.56 -15.26
CA THR A 68 -16.81 7.24 -16.48
C THR A 68 -17.30 5.91 -17.08
N PRO A 69 -17.46 5.83 -18.41
CA PRO A 69 -17.87 4.59 -19.07
C PRO A 69 -16.80 3.50 -18.98
N ASP A 70 -15.53 3.87 -18.83
CA ASP A 70 -14.40 2.94 -18.69
C ASP A 70 -14.30 2.35 -17.27
N LEU A 71 -15.19 2.74 -16.35
CA LEU A 71 -15.22 2.29 -14.96
C LEU A 71 -13.90 2.54 -14.21
N THR A 72 -13.20 3.61 -14.61
CA THR A 72 -11.93 4.06 -14.02
C THR A 72 -12.11 5.36 -13.27
N GLY A 73 -11.27 5.60 -12.27
CA GLY A 73 -11.17 6.92 -11.67
C GLY A 73 -9.93 7.12 -10.83
N THR A 74 -9.84 8.32 -10.26
CA THR A 74 -8.75 8.73 -9.38
C THR A 74 -9.30 9.20 -8.03
N ARG A 75 -8.59 8.85 -6.97
CA ARG A 75 -8.82 9.35 -5.61
C ARG A 75 -7.50 9.81 -5.04
N THR A 76 -7.49 11.02 -4.52
CA THR A 76 -6.32 11.59 -3.86
C THR A 76 -6.54 11.52 -2.35
N LEU A 77 -5.62 10.88 -1.63
CA LEU A 77 -5.65 10.78 -0.18
C LEU A 77 -4.31 11.22 0.42
N THR A 78 -4.37 11.93 1.54
CA THR A 78 -3.18 12.24 2.34
C THR A 78 -2.97 11.12 3.34
N LEU A 79 -1.92 10.33 3.13
CA LEU A 79 -1.55 9.22 4.03
C LEU A 79 -0.96 9.76 5.34
N PRO A 80 -1.12 9.04 6.47
CA PRO A 80 -0.43 9.38 7.70
C PRO A 80 1.09 9.42 7.47
N ASN A 81 1.74 10.49 7.93
CA ASN A 81 3.17 10.77 7.77
C ASN A 81 3.64 11.18 6.36
N GLU A 82 2.74 11.37 5.39
CA GLU A 82 3.08 11.96 4.09
C GLU A 82 2.70 13.44 4.01
N LYS A 83 3.64 14.26 3.51
CA LYS A 83 3.38 15.70 3.27
C LYS A 83 2.70 15.96 1.94
N LYS A 84 2.81 15.03 0.99
CA LYS A 84 2.22 15.13 -0.34
C LYS A 84 1.01 14.19 -0.40
N PRO A 85 -0.09 14.61 -1.03
CA PRO A 85 -1.20 13.70 -1.30
C PRO A 85 -0.74 12.60 -2.26
N THR A 86 -1.15 11.36 -1.98
CA THR A 86 -0.90 10.22 -2.85
C THR A 86 -2.14 10.00 -3.72
N GLU A 87 -1.91 9.90 -5.04
CA GLU A 87 -2.95 9.63 -6.02
C GLU A 87 -3.11 8.13 -6.20
N PHE A 88 -4.33 7.65 -6.01
CA PHE A 88 -4.74 6.27 -6.27
C PHE A 88 -5.59 6.24 -7.52
N ARG A 89 -5.17 5.46 -8.51
CA ARG A 89 -5.96 5.13 -9.70
C ARG A 89 -6.67 3.83 -9.43
N TYR A 90 -7.95 3.75 -9.78
CA TYR A 90 -8.73 2.54 -9.64
C TYR A 90 -9.46 2.19 -10.94
N GLN A 91 -9.73 0.90 -11.10
CA GLN A 91 -10.51 0.35 -12.20
C GLN A 91 -11.40 -0.76 -11.69
N LEU A 92 -12.68 -0.73 -12.07
CA LEU A 92 -13.67 -1.76 -11.77
C LEU A 92 -13.86 -2.66 -13.00
N TYR A 93 -13.74 -3.97 -12.79
CA TYR A 93 -13.93 -5.00 -13.81
C TYR A 93 -15.16 -5.84 -13.44
N PRO A 94 -16.33 -5.56 -14.05
CA PRO A 94 -17.52 -6.39 -13.88
C PRO A 94 -17.47 -7.59 -14.84
N SER A 95 -17.66 -8.80 -14.32
CA SER A 95 -17.73 -10.04 -15.10
C SER A 95 -19.01 -10.80 -14.78
N PRO A 96 -19.82 -11.22 -15.78
CA PRO A 96 -21.01 -12.01 -15.52
C PRO A 96 -20.63 -13.46 -15.17
N LEU A 97 -21.02 -13.94 -13.99
CA LEU A 97 -20.74 -15.30 -13.53
C LEU A 97 -21.63 -16.35 -14.22
N ARG A 98 -22.87 -15.98 -14.55
CA ARG A 98 -23.81 -16.80 -15.33
C ARG A 98 -24.91 -15.92 -15.92
N ALA A 99 -25.24 -16.16 -17.18
CA ALA A 99 -26.40 -15.59 -17.84
C ALA A 99 -27.28 -16.75 -18.33
N ASP A 100 -28.08 -17.34 -17.44
CA ASP A 100 -29.15 -18.25 -17.86
C ASP A 100 -30.41 -17.41 -18.14
N PRO A 101 -31.07 -17.54 -19.31
CA PRO A 101 -32.33 -16.85 -19.59
C PRO A 101 -33.49 -17.24 -18.65
N ARG A 102 -33.34 -18.26 -17.80
CA ARG A 102 -34.28 -18.60 -16.71
C ARG A 102 -33.95 -17.94 -15.39
N ASP A 103 -32.79 -17.32 -15.24
CA ASP A 103 -32.41 -16.63 -14.02
C ASP A 103 -33.18 -15.30 -13.92
N GLN A 104 -33.60 -14.95 -12.70
CA GLN A 104 -34.32 -13.69 -12.41
C GLN A 104 -33.41 -12.45 -12.46
N GLY A 105 -32.21 -12.58 -13.01
CA GLY A 105 -31.19 -11.55 -13.09
C GLY A 105 -29.82 -12.15 -13.42
N THR A 106 -28.90 -11.31 -13.88
CA THR A 106 -27.51 -11.71 -14.13
C THR A 106 -26.70 -11.56 -12.84
N LEU A 107 -26.03 -12.62 -12.42
CA LEU A 107 -25.08 -12.54 -11.31
C LEU A 107 -23.75 -11.96 -11.83
N TRP A 108 -23.24 -10.94 -11.17
CA TRP A 108 -21.98 -10.27 -11.52
C TRP A 108 -20.93 -10.52 -10.44
N GLU A 109 -19.72 -10.85 -10.88
CA GLU A 109 -18.49 -10.72 -10.11
C GLU A 109 -17.92 -9.32 -10.34
N LEU A 110 -17.53 -8.65 -9.27
CA LEU A 110 -16.94 -7.32 -9.31
C LEU A 110 -15.52 -7.40 -8.75
N GLU A 111 -14.56 -7.04 -9.58
CA GLU A 111 -13.16 -6.91 -9.18
C GLU A 111 -12.74 -5.44 -9.24
N VAL A 112 -12.11 -4.93 -8.19
CA VAL A 112 -11.57 -3.57 -8.17
C VAL A 112 -10.06 -3.62 -8.01
N GLU A 113 -9.36 -3.09 -8.99
CA GLU A 113 -7.92 -2.91 -8.96
C GLU A 113 -7.60 -1.47 -8.54
N VAL A 114 -6.67 -1.29 -7.60
CA VAL A 114 -6.22 0.03 -7.13
C VAL A 114 -4.69 0.09 -7.17
N LYS A 115 -4.15 1.12 -7.83
CA LYS A 115 -2.72 1.35 -8.01
C LYS A 115 -2.35 2.77 -7.55
N TRP A 116 -1.20 2.90 -6.89
CA TRP A 116 -0.66 4.19 -6.45
C TRP A 116 0.76 4.46 -6.94
N TRP A 117 1.37 3.50 -7.65
CA TRP A 117 2.61 3.72 -8.38
C TRP A 117 2.29 4.01 -9.85
N SER A 118 2.97 4.99 -10.44
CA SER A 118 2.95 5.18 -11.90
C SER A 118 3.82 4.08 -12.50
N ASP A 119 3.34 3.37 -13.52
CA ASP A 119 4.17 2.49 -14.36
C ASP A 119 5.01 3.32 -15.37
N ASP A 120 5.55 4.46 -14.95
CA ASP A 120 6.54 5.22 -15.74
C ASP A 120 7.97 4.75 -15.42
#